data_AF-A0A359GXJ1-F1
#
_entry.id   AF-A0A359GXJ1-F1
#
_cell.length_a   1.000
_cell.length_b   1.000
_cell.length_c   1.000
_cell.angle_alpha   90.00
_cell.angle_beta   90.00
_cell.angle_gamma   90.00
#
_symmetry.space_group_name_H-M   'P 1'
#
loop_
_entity.id
_entity.type
_entity.pdbx_description
1 polymer ?
#
loop_
_entity_poly.entity_id
_entity_poly.type
_entity_poly.pdbx_seq_one_letter_code
_entity_poly.pdbx_strand_id
1 'polypeptide(L)'
;MLDQANSYYLEMMEKLVNFDYSFIISSAIQQALDSSRSLRSLDGIDEEEYELLRNEIEIMRISMNNNLGELQEIEQEIRRANSDAALASENSSERESDIGLRVDTLLTNIESLRERVVTKAQELKERNEAAKLEYMQRWERDLIDFESDLYLALCDYGSSLRELPENENISIILIGLGEESTQSTRRTNKVHIISKASVLRCQRGEIDSLILQQRSAKYSY
;
A
#
# COMPACT_ATOMS: atom_id res chain seq x y z
N MET A 1 -12.42 -44.94 31.63
CA MET A 1 -11.32 -43.98 31.77
C MET A 1 -10.52 -43.81 30.47
N LEU A 2 -10.13 -44.88 29.77
CA LEU A 2 -9.47 -44.78 28.44
C LEU A 2 -10.28 -44.02 27.37
N ASP A 3 -11.61 -44.21 27.33
CA ASP A 3 -12.50 -43.51 26.37
C ASP A 3 -12.63 -42.00 26.62
N GLN A 4 -12.55 -41.55 27.88
CA GLN A 4 -12.71 -40.14 28.25
C GLN A 4 -11.46 -39.30 27.93
N ALA A 5 -10.26 -39.84 28.22
CA ALA A 5 -9.00 -39.16 27.88
C ALA A 5 -8.81 -39.02 26.36
N ASN A 6 -9.16 -40.07 25.60
CA ASN A 6 -9.09 -40.04 24.14
C ASN A 6 -10.08 -39.01 23.55
N SER A 7 -11.27 -38.86 24.15
CA SER A 7 -12.25 -37.84 23.77
C SER A 7 -11.76 -36.40 24.02
N TYR A 8 -11.03 -36.15 25.11
CA TYR A 8 -10.51 -34.81 25.47
C TYR A 8 -9.47 -34.32 24.47
N TYR A 9 -8.47 -35.16 24.16
CA TYR A 9 -7.42 -34.80 23.20
C TYR A 9 -7.96 -34.61 21.78
N LEU A 10 -9.02 -35.35 21.40
CA LEU A 10 -9.71 -35.16 20.11
C LEU A 10 -10.44 -33.81 20.05
N GLU A 11 -11.15 -33.41 21.10
CA GLU A 11 -11.81 -32.09 21.18
C GLU A 11 -10.77 -30.96 21.10
N MET A 12 -9.62 -31.14 21.76
CA MET A 12 -8.56 -30.14 21.74
C MET A 12 -7.91 -30.02 20.35
N MET A 13 -7.71 -31.12 19.64
CA MET A 13 -7.27 -31.10 18.23
C MET A 13 -8.30 -30.44 17.32
N GLU A 14 -9.60 -30.66 17.53
CA GLU A 14 -10.66 -30.01 16.76
C GLU A 14 -10.63 -28.48 16.94
N LYS A 15 -10.38 -28.01 18.17
CA LYS A 15 -10.16 -26.59 18.45
C LYS A 15 -8.95 -26.01 17.72
N LEU A 16 -7.92 -26.79 17.41
CA LEU A 16 -6.74 -26.30 16.69
C LEU A 16 -6.92 -26.30 15.16
N VAL A 17 -7.69 -27.23 14.60
CA VAL A 17 -7.84 -27.45 13.14
C VAL A 17 -8.78 -26.44 12.46
N ASN A 18 -9.75 -25.87 13.17
CA ASN A 18 -10.76 -24.98 12.58
C ASN A 18 -10.31 -23.53 12.33
N PHE A 19 -9.00 -23.26 12.21
CA PHE A 19 -8.49 -21.88 12.28
C PHE A 19 -7.59 -21.45 11.12
N ASP A 20 -8.18 -20.74 10.15
CA ASP A 20 -7.54 -20.10 8.98
C ASP A 20 -6.77 -18.78 9.30
N TYR A 21 -6.26 -18.61 10.53
CA TYR A 21 -5.63 -17.34 10.94
C TYR A 21 -4.35 -17.00 10.18
N SER A 22 -3.60 -18.01 9.75
CA SER A 22 -2.35 -17.80 9.02
C SER A 22 -2.56 -16.99 7.74
N PHE A 23 -3.62 -17.30 6.99
CA PHE A 23 -3.94 -16.59 5.75
C PHE A 23 -4.41 -15.15 6.01
N ILE A 24 -5.33 -14.95 6.96
CA ILE A 24 -5.86 -13.62 7.27
C ILE A 24 -4.74 -12.70 7.77
N ILE A 25 -3.93 -13.16 8.72
CA ILE A 25 -2.84 -12.37 9.31
C ILE A 25 -1.78 -12.07 8.25
N SER A 26 -1.37 -13.07 7.44
CA SER A 26 -0.37 -12.84 6.39
C SER A 26 -0.86 -11.85 5.32
N SER A 27 -2.11 -11.98 4.87
CA SER A 27 -2.72 -11.03 3.91
C SER A 27 -2.77 -9.62 4.49
N ALA A 28 -3.17 -9.47 5.75
CA ALA A 28 -3.26 -8.16 6.40
C ALA A 28 -1.86 -7.55 6.62
N ILE A 29 -0.84 -8.34 6.98
CA ILE A 29 0.56 -7.90 7.05
C ILE A 29 1.04 -7.39 5.67
N GLN A 30 0.77 -8.13 4.58
CA GLN A 30 1.14 -7.67 3.23
C GLN A 30 0.43 -6.36 2.85
N GLN A 31 -0.87 -6.26 3.11
CA GLN A 31 -1.63 -5.03 2.88
C GLN A 31 -1.06 -3.85 3.67
N ALA A 32 -0.66 -4.05 4.92
CA ALA A 32 -0.05 -3.02 5.75
C ALA A 32 1.30 -2.57 5.16
N LEU A 33 2.16 -3.49 4.73
CA LEU A 33 3.45 -3.19 4.10
C LEU A 33 3.28 -2.39 2.80
N ASP A 34 2.35 -2.79 1.94
CA ASP A 34 2.11 -2.13 0.66
C ASP A 34 1.53 -0.72 0.87
N SER A 35 0.62 -0.57 1.85
CA SER A 35 0.08 0.74 2.23
C SER A 35 1.17 1.66 2.79
N SER A 36 2.08 1.12 3.62
CA SER A 36 3.21 1.87 4.19
C SER A 36 4.16 2.38 3.11
N ARG A 37 4.53 1.51 2.15
CA ARG A 37 5.39 1.89 1.02
C ARG A 37 4.76 2.96 0.14
N SER A 38 3.47 2.79 -0.14
CA SER A 38 2.69 3.74 -0.92
C SER A 38 2.63 5.10 -0.21
N LEU A 39 2.34 5.12 1.09
CA LEU A 39 2.32 6.34 1.90
C LEU A 39 3.66 7.08 1.84
N ARG A 40 4.78 6.37 2.00
CA ARG A 40 6.11 6.96 1.86
C ARG A 40 6.34 7.56 0.47
N SER A 41 5.96 6.84 -0.59
CA SER A 41 6.14 7.32 -1.97
C SER A 41 5.29 8.56 -2.34
N LEU A 42 4.24 8.81 -1.57
CA LEU A 42 3.32 9.94 -1.76
C LEU A 42 3.63 11.11 -0.81
N ASP A 43 4.76 11.05 -0.10
CA ASP A 43 5.14 11.97 0.99
C ASP A 43 4.06 12.09 2.08
N GLY A 44 3.26 11.04 2.29
CA GLY A 44 2.20 11.00 3.31
C GLY A 44 2.69 10.62 4.71
N ILE A 45 3.91 10.11 4.80
CA ILE A 45 4.66 9.80 6.03
C ILE A 45 6.14 10.13 5.78
N ASP A 46 6.85 10.52 6.83
CA ASP A 46 8.30 10.72 6.75
C ASP A 46 9.08 9.40 6.94
N GLU A 47 10.42 9.49 6.83
CA GLU A 47 11.29 8.30 6.96
C GLU A 47 11.25 7.70 8.37
N GLU A 48 11.13 8.53 9.41
CA GLU A 48 11.12 8.07 10.81
C GLU A 48 9.82 7.30 11.09
N GLU A 49 8.68 7.87 10.72
CA GLU A 49 7.37 7.23 10.82
C GLU A 49 7.31 5.94 9.99
N TYR A 50 7.89 5.93 8.78
CA TYR A 50 7.95 4.72 7.95
C TYR A 50 8.76 3.60 8.61
N GLU A 51 9.92 3.90 9.19
CA GLU A 51 10.75 2.89 9.87
C GLU A 51 10.08 2.38 11.16
N LEU A 52 9.40 3.25 11.92
CA LEU A 52 8.60 2.83 13.08
C LEU A 52 7.49 1.85 12.66
N LEU A 53 6.77 2.17 11.60
CA LEU A 53 5.70 1.34 11.09
C LEU A 53 6.21 0.00 10.55
N ARG A 54 7.34 0.02 9.84
CA ARG A 54 8.01 -1.18 9.35
C ARG A 54 8.42 -2.10 10.50
N ASN A 55 9.00 -1.53 11.56
CA ASN A 55 9.38 -2.30 12.75
C ASN A 55 8.15 -2.90 13.45
N GLU A 56 7.06 -2.14 13.59
CA GLU A 56 5.80 -2.63 14.16
C GLU A 56 5.26 -3.83 13.38
N ILE A 57 5.25 -3.75 12.04
CA ILE A 57 4.78 -4.84 11.18
C ILE A 57 5.70 -6.07 11.27
N GLU A 58 7.03 -5.89 11.32
CA GLU A 58 7.96 -7.01 11.51
C GLU A 58 7.78 -7.67 12.88
N ILE A 59 7.52 -6.92 13.95
CA ILE A 59 7.19 -7.49 15.27
C ILE A 59 5.93 -8.35 15.17
N MET A 60 4.87 -7.86 14.52
CA MET A 60 3.64 -8.64 14.32
C MET A 60 3.88 -9.93 13.53
N ARG A 61 4.74 -9.88 12.50
CA ARG A 61 5.14 -11.04 11.71
C ARG A 61 5.94 -12.06 12.54
N ILE A 62 6.86 -11.60 13.39
CA ILE A 62 7.61 -12.47 14.30
C ILE A 62 6.66 -13.13 15.30
N SER A 63 5.73 -12.37 15.89
CA SER A 63 4.70 -12.93 16.79
C SER A 63 3.85 -13.99 16.10
N MET A 64 3.44 -13.78 14.84
CA MET A 64 2.71 -14.78 14.06
C MET A 64 3.52 -16.08 13.91
N ASN A 65 4.79 -15.98 13.53
CA ASN A 65 5.65 -17.14 13.35
C ASN A 65 5.89 -17.89 14.66
N ASN A 66 6.07 -17.17 15.77
CA ASN A 66 6.22 -17.77 17.09
C ASN A 66 4.95 -18.52 17.51
N ASN A 67 3.78 -17.89 17.37
CA ASN A 67 2.49 -18.53 17.68
C ASN A 67 2.25 -19.79 16.83
N LEU A 68 2.65 -19.77 15.55
CA LEU A 68 2.56 -20.96 14.67
C LEU A 68 3.52 -22.07 15.11
N GLY A 69 4.71 -21.73 15.58
CA GLY A 69 5.65 -22.68 16.16
C GLY A 69 5.10 -23.32 17.43
N GLU A 70 4.60 -22.51 18.36
CA GLU A 70 3.96 -22.98 19.60
C GLU A 70 2.75 -23.88 19.31
N LEU A 71 1.95 -23.53 18.30
CA LEU A 71 0.82 -24.36 17.86
C LEU A 71 1.29 -25.74 17.41
N GLN A 72 2.33 -25.81 16.58
CA GLN A 72 2.88 -27.07 16.10
C GLN A 72 3.47 -27.92 17.23
N GLU A 73 4.13 -27.28 18.21
CA GLU A 73 4.66 -27.98 19.38
C GLU A 73 3.53 -28.57 20.24
N ILE A 74 2.48 -27.80 20.51
CA ILE A 74 1.30 -28.25 21.25
C ILE A 74 0.58 -29.39 20.51
N GLU A 75 0.41 -29.28 19.18
CA GLU A 75 -0.18 -30.37 18.39
C GLU A 75 0.60 -31.68 18.52
N GLN A 76 1.94 -31.60 18.47
CA GLN A 76 2.79 -32.79 18.64
C GLN A 76 2.68 -33.36 20.06
N GLU A 77 2.61 -32.49 21.06
CA GLU A 77 2.46 -32.88 22.45
C GLU A 77 1.10 -33.56 22.70
N ILE A 78 0.01 -33.03 22.15
CA ILE A 78 -1.32 -33.65 22.20
C ILE A 78 -1.30 -35.04 21.58
N ARG A 79 -0.67 -35.19 20.41
CA ARG A 79 -0.57 -36.50 19.74
C ARG A 79 0.21 -37.53 20.58
N ARG A 80 1.31 -37.11 21.22
CA ARG A 80 2.10 -37.96 22.13
C ARG A 80 1.33 -38.30 23.41
N ALA A 81 0.68 -37.31 24.00
CA ALA A 81 -0.12 -37.50 25.20
C ALA A 81 -1.30 -38.45 24.95
N ASN A 82 -1.93 -38.37 23.78
CA ASN A 82 -2.99 -39.29 23.39
C ASN A 82 -2.47 -40.74 23.20
N SER A 83 -1.27 -40.93 22.64
CA SER A 83 -0.65 -42.26 22.55
C SER A 83 -0.23 -42.82 23.91
N ASP A 84 0.23 -41.96 24.82
CA ASP A 84 0.69 -42.36 26.16
C ASP A 84 -0.49 -42.62 27.12
N ALA A 85 -1.61 -41.91 26.96
CA ALA A 85 -2.84 -42.14 27.72
C ALA A 85 -3.43 -43.53 27.46
N ALA A 86 -3.19 -44.11 26.27
CA ALA A 86 -3.54 -45.49 25.95
C ALA A 86 -2.76 -46.53 26.78
N LEU A 87 -1.67 -46.13 27.44
CA LEU A 87 -0.77 -46.98 28.23
C LEU A 87 -0.90 -46.81 29.76
N ALA A 88 -1.98 -46.16 30.24
CA ALA A 88 -2.37 -46.01 31.65
C ALA A 88 -1.30 -45.36 32.56
N SER A 89 -1.22 -44.02 32.52
CA SER A 89 -0.35 -43.21 33.40
C SER A 89 -1.14 -42.54 34.54
N GLU A 90 -0.60 -42.55 35.77
CA GLU A 90 -1.23 -41.96 36.98
C GLU A 90 -1.30 -40.42 36.98
N ASN A 91 -0.60 -39.72 36.07
CA ASN A 91 -0.55 -38.25 36.01
C ASN A 91 -1.28 -37.67 34.78
N SER A 92 -2.32 -38.34 34.27
CA SER A 92 -3.00 -37.91 33.03
C SER A 92 -3.76 -36.58 33.20
N SER A 93 -4.42 -36.36 34.33
CA SER A 93 -5.28 -35.19 34.58
C SER A 93 -4.51 -33.87 34.72
N GLU A 94 -3.35 -33.88 35.39
CA GLU A 94 -2.50 -32.69 35.51
C GLU A 94 -1.92 -32.27 34.14
N ARG A 95 -1.51 -33.25 33.31
CA ARG A 95 -1.05 -32.98 31.94
C ARG A 95 -2.17 -32.47 31.04
N GLU A 96 -3.36 -33.07 31.11
CA GLU A 96 -4.53 -32.61 30.35
C GLU A 96 -4.85 -31.14 30.66
N SER A 97 -4.79 -30.76 31.94
CA SER A 97 -5.02 -29.38 32.38
C SER A 97 -3.93 -28.41 31.92
N ASP A 98 -2.65 -28.79 31.98
CA ASP A 98 -1.54 -27.93 31.55
C ASP A 98 -1.59 -27.64 30.05
N ILE A 99 -1.79 -28.68 29.24
CA ILE A 99 -1.89 -28.52 27.78
C ILE A 99 -3.13 -27.70 27.42
N GLY A 100 -4.26 -27.91 28.11
CA GLY A 100 -5.48 -27.12 27.92
C GLY A 100 -5.27 -25.61 28.18
N LEU A 101 -4.63 -25.27 29.30
CA LEU A 101 -4.31 -23.85 29.62
C LEU A 101 -3.39 -23.22 28.58
N ARG A 102 -2.40 -23.96 28.07
CA ARG A 102 -1.49 -23.50 27.02
C ARG A 102 -2.21 -23.28 25.69
N VAL A 103 -3.11 -24.18 25.30
CA VAL A 103 -3.98 -24.03 24.12
C VAL A 103 -4.82 -22.76 24.23
N ASP A 104 -5.53 -22.58 25.34
CA ASP A 104 -6.42 -21.42 25.54
C ASP A 104 -5.63 -20.09 25.53
N THR A 105 -4.45 -20.08 26.16
CA THR A 105 -3.55 -18.93 26.15
C THR A 105 -3.08 -18.62 24.73
N LEU A 106 -2.66 -19.63 23.97
CA LEU A 106 -2.19 -19.46 22.60
C LEU A 106 -3.30 -18.94 21.68
N LEU A 107 -4.51 -19.51 21.78
CA LEU A 107 -5.67 -19.05 20.99
C LEU A 107 -6.01 -17.59 21.30
N THR A 108 -5.97 -17.19 22.57
CA THR A 108 -6.18 -15.80 22.98
C THR A 108 -5.11 -14.86 22.39
N ASN A 109 -3.84 -15.28 22.41
CA ASN A 109 -2.74 -14.52 21.82
C ASN A 109 -2.87 -14.38 20.30
N ILE A 110 -3.29 -15.44 19.60
CA ILE A 110 -3.51 -15.44 18.16
C ILE A 110 -4.66 -14.51 17.79
N GLU A 111 -5.80 -14.57 18.49
CA GLU A 111 -6.94 -13.70 18.22
C GLU A 111 -6.59 -12.22 18.46
N SER A 112 -5.89 -11.92 19.56
CA SER A 112 -5.42 -10.56 19.84
C SER A 112 -4.45 -10.05 18.76
N LEU A 113 -3.51 -10.89 18.32
CA LEU A 113 -2.60 -10.54 17.24
C LEU A 113 -3.36 -10.27 15.93
N ARG A 114 -4.33 -11.12 15.61
CA ARG A 114 -5.17 -10.98 14.43
C ARG A 114 -5.92 -9.65 14.44
N GLU A 115 -6.59 -9.32 15.54
CA GLU A 115 -7.33 -8.05 15.67
C GLU A 115 -6.42 -6.85 15.46
N ARG A 116 -5.24 -6.85 16.10
CA ARG A 116 -4.24 -5.78 15.95
C ARG A 116 -3.76 -5.62 14.51
N VAL A 117 -3.38 -6.72 13.87
CA VAL A 117 -2.88 -6.73 12.50
C VAL A 117 -3.94 -6.25 11.51
N VAL A 118 -5.18 -6.77 11.63
CA VAL A 118 -6.29 -6.41 10.74
C VAL A 118 -6.66 -4.94 10.91
N THR A 119 -6.75 -4.46 12.15
CA THR A 119 -7.06 -3.06 12.45
C THR A 119 -5.99 -2.14 11.86
N LYS A 120 -4.71 -2.46 12.08
CA LYS A 120 -3.60 -1.66 11.54
C LYS A 120 -3.60 -1.66 10.00
N ALA A 121 -3.83 -2.82 9.38
CA ALA A 121 -3.89 -2.93 7.92
C ALA A 121 -5.03 -2.09 7.32
N GLN A 122 -6.17 -2.01 8.01
CA GLN A 122 -7.31 -1.19 7.59
C GLN A 122 -7.03 0.31 7.77
N GLU A 123 -6.49 0.72 8.93
CA GLU A 123 -6.09 2.10 9.20
C GLU A 123 -5.11 2.63 8.14
N LEU A 124 -4.06 1.85 7.84
CA LEU A 124 -3.07 2.23 6.84
C LEU A 124 -3.65 2.31 5.43
N LYS A 125 -4.60 1.43 5.10
CA LYS A 125 -5.29 1.46 3.82
C LYS A 125 -6.09 2.75 3.66
N GLU A 126 -6.87 3.12 4.67
CA GLU A 126 -7.67 4.35 4.66
C GLU A 126 -6.77 5.59 4.57
N ARG A 127 -5.69 5.62 5.36
CA ARG A 127 -4.71 6.72 5.29
C ARG A 127 -4.04 6.80 3.92
N ASN A 128 -3.72 5.66 3.30
CA ASN A 128 -3.14 5.62 1.96
C ASN A 128 -4.11 6.09 0.89
N GLU A 129 -5.39 5.71 0.97
CA GLU A 129 -6.43 6.18 0.06
C GLU A 129 -6.62 7.71 0.16
N ALA A 130 -6.64 8.25 1.38
CA ALA A 130 -6.68 9.69 1.60
C ALA A 130 -5.44 10.40 1.03
N ALA A 131 -4.24 9.89 1.31
CA ALA A 131 -2.99 10.46 0.81
C ALA A 131 -2.91 10.43 -0.73
N LYS A 132 -3.42 9.38 -1.38
CA LYS A 132 -3.53 9.31 -2.85
C LYS A 132 -4.41 10.41 -3.41
N LEU A 133 -5.59 10.64 -2.82
CA LEU A 133 -6.50 11.68 -3.26
C LEU A 133 -5.86 13.07 -3.12
N GLU A 134 -5.23 13.34 -1.99
CA GLU A 134 -4.54 14.62 -1.77
C GLU A 134 -3.36 14.81 -2.73
N TYR A 135 -2.55 13.76 -2.94
CA TYR A 135 -1.44 13.80 -3.88
C TYR A 135 -1.93 14.13 -5.29
N MET A 136 -3.01 13.49 -5.75
CA MET A 136 -3.59 13.74 -7.07
C MET A 136 -4.08 15.18 -7.23
N GLN A 137 -4.72 15.75 -6.20
CA GLN A 137 -5.17 17.15 -6.21
C GLN A 137 -4.00 18.14 -6.22
N ARG A 138 -2.94 17.87 -5.45
CA ARG A 138 -1.71 18.68 -5.47
C ARG A 138 -1.05 18.61 -6.84
N TRP A 139 -0.87 17.40 -7.35
CA TRP A 139 -0.28 17.16 -8.66
C TRP A 139 -1.03 17.86 -9.80
N GLU A 140 -2.36 17.85 -9.79
CA GLU A 140 -3.16 18.56 -10.81
C GLU A 140 -2.94 20.08 -10.74
N ARG A 141 -2.89 20.64 -9.53
CA ARG A 141 -2.59 22.07 -9.34
C ARG A 141 -1.17 22.41 -9.81
N ASP A 142 -0.19 21.63 -9.40
CA ASP A 142 1.22 21.82 -9.77
C ASP A 142 1.38 21.74 -11.30
N LEU A 143 0.64 20.86 -11.97
CA LEU A 143 0.63 20.77 -13.44
C LEU A 143 0.03 22.02 -14.09
N ILE A 144 -1.07 22.54 -13.56
CA ILE A 144 -1.70 23.78 -14.05
C ILE A 144 -0.75 24.96 -13.90
N ASP A 145 -0.12 25.09 -12.72
CA ASP A 145 0.81 26.18 -12.41
C ASP A 145 2.06 26.07 -13.31
N PHE A 146 2.63 24.87 -13.44
CA PHE A 146 3.74 24.62 -14.35
C PHE A 146 3.39 24.96 -15.81
N GLU A 147 2.21 24.57 -16.31
CA GLU A 147 1.78 24.94 -17.65
C GLU A 147 1.64 26.46 -17.79
N SER A 148 1.03 27.14 -16.82
CA SER A 148 0.89 28.60 -16.86
C SER A 148 2.26 29.29 -16.96
N ASP A 149 3.21 28.87 -16.13
CA ASP A 149 4.58 29.39 -16.13
C ASP A 149 5.31 29.10 -17.45
N LEU A 150 5.08 27.93 -18.04
CA LEU A 150 5.60 27.58 -19.36
C LEU A 150 5.12 28.58 -20.43
N TYR A 151 3.84 28.94 -20.44
CA TYR A 151 3.32 29.91 -21.42
C TYR A 151 3.80 31.34 -21.15
N LEU A 152 3.96 31.73 -19.89
CA LEU A 152 4.59 33.00 -19.52
C LEU A 152 6.02 33.08 -20.05
N ALA A 153 6.83 32.05 -19.79
CA ALA A 153 8.19 31.96 -20.31
C ALA A 153 8.22 32.00 -21.84
N LEU A 154 7.32 31.27 -22.54
CA LEU A 154 7.25 31.31 -23.99
C LEU A 154 6.95 32.72 -24.53
N CYS A 155 6.05 33.46 -23.89
CA CYS A 155 5.77 34.85 -24.25
C CYS A 155 7.01 35.74 -24.13
N ASP A 156 7.78 35.59 -23.05
CA ASP A 156 9.00 36.37 -22.81
C ASP A 156 10.12 36.01 -23.80
N TYR A 157 10.27 34.72 -24.11
CA TYR A 157 11.30 34.21 -25.02
C TYR A 157 10.98 34.40 -26.50
N GLY A 158 9.81 34.91 -26.89
CA GLY A 158 9.43 35.10 -28.30
C GLY A 158 10.42 35.91 -29.15
N SER A 159 11.24 36.76 -28.51
CA SER A 159 12.27 37.56 -29.18
C SER A 159 13.39 36.74 -29.81
N SER A 160 13.78 35.60 -29.22
CA SER A 160 14.84 34.72 -29.73
C SER A 160 14.40 33.93 -30.97
N LEU A 161 13.10 33.86 -31.24
CA LEU A 161 12.52 33.12 -32.35
C LEU A 161 12.36 33.95 -33.61
N ARG A 162 12.70 35.25 -33.60
CA ARG A 162 12.47 36.17 -34.74
C ARG A 162 13.06 35.69 -36.06
N GLU A 163 14.23 35.08 -36.04
CA GLU A 163 14.97 34.67 -37.23
C GLU A 163 14.33 33.50 -38.01
N LEU A 164 13.39 32.78 -37.39
CA LEU A 164 12.68 31.67 -38.05
C LEU A 164 11.58 32.18 -39.01
N PRO A 165 11.05 31.36 -39.93
CA PRO A 165 9.85 31.72 -40.69
C PRO A 165 8.61 31.92 -39.79
N GLU A 166 7.64 32.76 -40.18
CA GLU A 166 6.45 33.04 -39.35
C GLU A 166 5.44 31.88 -39.28
N ASN A 167 5.48 30.98 -40.26
CA ASN A 167 4.61 29.81 -40.38
C ASN A 167 5.08 28.58 -39.56
N GLU A 168 6.11 28.75 -38.73
CA GLU A 168 6.65 27.69 -37.87
C GLU A 168 5.81 27.47 -36.61
N ASN A 169 5.87 26.23 -36.11
CA ASN A 169 5.25 25.84 -34.84
C ASN A 169 6.31 25.35 -33.86
N ILE A 170 6.11 25.68 -32.58
CA ILE A 170 6.90 25.20 -31.46
C ILE A 170 6.15 24.04 -30.86
N SER A 171 6.80 22.88 -30.77
CA SER A 171 6.25 21.70 -30.12
C SER A 171 6.99 21.43 -28.81
N ILE A 172 6.25 21.36 -27.71
CA ILE A 172 6.77 21.03 -26.38
C ILE A 172 6.13 19.74 -25.94
N ILE A 173 6.95 18.78 -25.55
CA ILE A 173 6.51 17.45 -25.11
C ILE A 173 6.79 17.34 -23.62
N LEU A 174 5.73 17.28 -22.84
CA LEU A 174 5.78 17.04 -21.41
C LEU A 174 5.68 15.53 -21.17
N ILE A 175 6.78 14.92 -20.75
CA ILE A 175 6.88 13.48 -20.61
C ILE A 175 6.13 13.04 -19.35
N GLY A 176 5.16 12.13 -19.51
CA GLY A 176 4.38 11.58 -18.38
C GLY A 176 3.42 12.55 -17.68
N LEU A 177 3.12 13.70 -18.29
CA LEU A 177 2.20 14.71 -17.74
C LEU A 177 0.87 14.80 -18.53
N GLY A 178 0.57 13.77 -19.32
CA GLY A 178 -0.69 13.62 -20.03
C GLY A 178 -1.78 12.94 -19.20
N GLU A 179 -2.79 12.46 -19.92
CA GLU A 179 -3.93 11.74 -19.35
C GLU A 179 -3.52 10.38 -18.78
N GLU A 180 -4.34 9.86 -17.87
CA GLU A 180 -4.20 8.47 -17.45
C GLU A 180 -4.51 7.54 -18.62
N SER A 181 -3.59 6.61 -18.88
CA SER A 181 -3.81 5.58 -19.88
C SER A 181 -4.69 4.48 -19.31
N THR A 182 -5.76 4.12 -20.02
CA THR A 182 -6.57 2.93 -19.67
C THR A 182 -5.81 1.61 -19.86
N GLN A 183 -4.64 1.63 -20.52
CA GLN A 183 -3.88 0.45 -20.92
C GLN A 183 -2.52 0.34 -20.20
N SER A 184 -2.07 1.39 -19.50
CA SER A 184 -0.77 1.44 -18.84
C SER A 184 -0.88 2.11 -17.48
N THR A 185 -0.06 1.67 -16.54
CA THR A 185 0.13 2.34 -15.25
C THR A 185 0.88 3.67 -15.36
N ARG A 186 1.39 4.01 -16.56
CA ARG A 186 2.05 5.28 -16.83
C ARG A 186 1.10 6.26 -17.51
N ARG A 187 1.15 7.51 -17.07
CA ARG A 187 0.51 8.63 -17.78
C ARG A 187 1.13 8.81 -19.17
N THR A 188 0.31 9.22 -20.11
CA THR A 188 0.74 9.54 -21.46
C THR A 188 1.62 10.78 -21.48
N ASN A 189 2.28 11.06 -22.60
CA ASN A 189 2.95 12.34 -22.79
C ASN A 189 1.91 13.40 -23.21
N LYS A 190 2.15 14.65 -22.86
CA LYS A 190 1.32 15.78 -23.28
C LYS A 190 2.10 16.67 -24.25
N VAL A 191 1.53 16.91 -25.43
CA VAL A 191 2.13 17.76 -26.46
C VAL A 191 1.39 19.07 -26.51
N HIS A 192 2.16 20.16 -26.50
CA HIS A 192 1.69 21.51 -26.75
C HIS A 192 2.29 21.99 -28.08
N ILE A 193 1.43 22.36 -29.02
CA ILE A 193 1.81 22.93 -30.30
C ILE A 193 1.38 24.40 -30.32
N ILE A 194 2.35 25.30 -30.38
CA ILE A 194 2.14 26.75 -30.34
C ILE A 194 2.64 27.36 -31.63
N SER A 195 1.82 28.19 -32.29
CA SER A 195 2.27 28.92 -33.47
C SER A 195 3.22 30.06 -33.10
N LYS A 196 4.35 30.18 -33.81
CA LYS A 196 5.31 31.26 -33.60
C LYS A 196 4.64 32.63 -33.68
N ALA A 197 3.74 32.82 -34.65
CA ALA A 197 2.98 34.07 -34.80
C ALA A 197 2.24 34.47 -33.52
N SER A 198 1.65 33.51 -32.79
CA SER A 198 0.97 33.80 -31.53
C SER A 198 1.95 34.16 -30.41
N VAL A 199 3.10 33.49 -30.34
CA VAL A 199 4.16 33.82 -29.38
C VAL A 199 4.67 35.24 -29.58
N LEU A 200 4.92 35.65 -30.83
CA LEU A 200 5.36 37.01 -31.15
C LEU A 200 4.30 38.07 -30.79
N ARG A 201 3.00 37.77 -30.99
CA ARG A 201 1.92 38.64 -30.56
C ARG A 201 1.84 38.75 -29.04
N CYS A 202 2.09 37.66 -28.32
CA CYS A 202 2.16 37.68 -26.86
C CYS A 202 3.33 38.55 -26.37
N GLN A 203 4.50 38.37 -26.98
CA GLN A 203 5.71 39.14 -26.69
C GLN A 203 5.54 40.66 -26.92
N ARG A 204 4.67 41.06 -27.84
CA ARG A 204 4.31 42.46 -28.11
C ARG A 204 3.17 42.99 -27.23
N GLY A 205 2.62 42.16 -26.35
CA GLY A 205 1.47 42.50 -25.50
C GLY A 205 0.13 42.59 -26.23
N GLU A 206 0.03 42.07 -27.46
CA GLU A 206 -1.24 42.05 -28.21
C GLU A 206 -2.20 40.95 -27.72
N ILE A 207 -1.64 39.89 -27.14
CA ILE A 207 -2.35 38.83 -26.43
C ILE A 207 -1.58 38.55 -25.14
N ASP A 208 -2.23 37.95 -24.15
CA ASP A 208 -1.56 37.47 -22.94
C ASP A 208 -1.22 35.97 -23.04
N SER A 209 -0.53 35.44 -22.02
CA SER A 209 -0.13 34.05 -21.93
C SER A 209 -1.33 33.09 -21.86
N LEU A 210 -2.45 33.53 -21.29
CA LEU A 210 -3.68 32.74 -21.20
C LEU A 210 -4.30 32.55 -22.59
N ILE A 211 -4.41 33.63 -23.38
CA ILE A 211 -4.88 33.57 -24.76
C ILE A 211 -3.89 32.75 -25.62
N LEU A 212 -2.58 32.85 -25.38
CA LEU A 212 -1.59 32.01 -26.04
C LEU A 212 -1.82 30.52 -25.74
N GLN A 213 -2.09 30.17 -24.48
CA GLN A 213 -2.40 28.81 -24.06
C GLN A 213 -3.69 28.28 -24.71
N GLN A 214 -4.76 29.08 -24.73
CA GLN A 214 -6.03 28.71 -25.36
C GLN A 214 -5.93 28.49 -26.86
N ARG A 215 -5.02 29.20 -27.54
CA ARG A 215 -4.78 29.07 -28.98
C ARG A 215 -3.85 27.92 -29.35
N SER A 216 -3.17 27.33 -28.37
CA SER A 216 -2.30 26.18 -28.61
C SER A 216 -3.12 24.91 -28.84
N ALA A 217 -2.63 24.03 -29.71
CA ALA A 217 -3.18 22.70 -29.83
C ALA A 217 -2.54 21.78 -28.78
N LYS A 218 -3.37 20.98 -28.08
CA LYS A 218 -2.93 20.07 -27.02
C LYS A 218 -3.34 18.64 -27.35
N TYR A 219 -2.44 17.67 -27.14
CA TYR A 219 -2.71 16.25 -27.39
C TYR A 219 -2.03 15.39 -26.33
N SER A 220 -2.64 14.25 -25.99
CA SER A 220 -2.07 13.23 -25.11
C SER A 220 -1.79 11.95 -25.89
N TYR A 221 -0.61 11.34 -25.76
CA TYR A 221 -0.22 10.10 -26.47
C TYR A 221 0.67 9.15 -25.65
#